data_AF-A0A2V7WM80-F1
#
_entry.id   AF-A0A2V7WM80-F1
#
_cell.length_a   1.000
_cell.length_b   1.000
_cell.length_c   1.000
_cell.angle_alpha   90.00
_cell.angle_beta   90.00
_cell.angle_gamma   90.00
#
_symmetry.space_group_name_H-M   'P 1'
#
loop_
_entity.id
_entity.type
_entity.pdbx_description
1 polymer ?
#
loop_
_entity_poly.entity_id
_entity_poly.type
_entity_poly.pdbx_seq_one_letter_code
_entity_poly.pdbx_strand_id
1 'polypeptide(L)'
;MQALAPRSWRLLAIADVDLYIPILTYVFGEAQIAGPCAVVSAFRLRQEFYGLDGDEDLLRERLLKECVHELGHTLELRHCQDYRCAMASSHAVEWIDLRESTLCESCRSRVEAGSS
;
A
#
# COMPACT_ATOMS: atom_id res chain seq x y z
N MET A 1 -15.69 -16.06 -14.13
CA MET A 1 -14.95 -15.44 -13.01
C MET A 1 -15.28 -16.25 -11.77
N GLN A 2 -14.40 -17.15 -11.33
CA GLN A 2 -14.66 -18.00 -10.16
C GLN A 2 -14.81 -17.14 -8.91
N ALA A 3 -15.82 -17.41 -8.09
CA ALA A 3 -15.97 -16.78 -6.79
C ALA A 3 -14.78 -17.21 -5.92
N LEU A 4 -13.90 -16.25 -5.67
CA LEU A 4 -12.67 -16.48 -4.93
C LEU A 4 -13.02 -16.66 -3.43
N ALA A 5 -12.59 -17.76 -2.78
CA ALA A 5 -13.01 -18.16 -1.44
C ALA A 5 -12.45 -17.22 -0.31
N PRO A 6 -13.28 -16.50 0.45
CA PRO A 6 -12.94 -15.22 1.12
C PRO A 6 -11.84 -15.21 2.20
N ARG A 7 -11.12 -16.31 2.46
CA ARG A 7 -10.16 -16.39 3.59
C ARG A 7 -8.72 -16.74 3.24
N SER A 8 -8.39 -17.18 2.02
CA SER A 8 -7.04 -17.67 1.69
C SER A 8 -6.25 -16.83 0.68
N TRP A 9 -6.92 -15.98 -0.09
CA TRP A 9 -6.29 -15.16 -1.12
C TRP A 9 -6.53 -13.68 -0.82
N ARG A 10 -5.69 -12.84 -1.43
CA ARG A 10 -5.85 -11.39 -1.51
C ARG A 10 -5.68 -10.97 -2.96
N LEU A 11 -6.46 -10.01 -3.41
CA LEU A 11 -6.35 -9.39 -4.73
C LEU A 11 -5.87 -7.96 -4.54
N LEU A 12 -4.77 -7.65 -5.20
CA LEU A 12 -4.21 -6.31 -5.27
C LEU A 12 -4.27 -5.85 -6.73
N ALA A 13 -5.07 -4.83 -7.00
CA ALA A 13 -5.13 -4.20 -8.31
C ALA A 13 -4.09 -3.07 -8.40
N ILE A 14 -3.42 -2.95 -9.55
CA ILE A 14 -2.57 -1.80 -9.88
C ILE A 14 -3.26 -1.00 -10.96
N ALA A 15 -3.45 0.30 -10.72
CA ALA A 15 -4.10 1.22 -11.64
C ALA A 15 -3.12 2.30 -12.11
N ASP A 16 -3.28 2.78 -13.34
CA ASP A 16 -2.51 3.90 -13.89
C ASP A 16 -3.35 5.20 -13.96
N VAL A 17 -4.38 5.29 -13.11
CA VAL A 17 -5.27 6.45 -12.99
C VAL A 17 -5.22 6.99 -11.57
N ASP A 18 -5.45 8.29 -11.43
CA ASP A 18 -5.49 8.93 -10.13
C ASP A 18 -6.70 8.43 -9.29
N LEU A 19 -6.48 8.24 -7.99
CA LEU A 19 -7.51 7.74 -7.08
C LEU A 19 -7.80 8.78 -6.00
N TYR A 20 -9.06 8.83 -5.57
CA TYR A 20 -9.51 9.65 -4.46
C TYR A 20 -10.61 8.93 -3.68
N ILE A 21 -10.79 9.34 -2.42
CA ILE A 21 -11.92 8.94 -1.59
C ILE A 21 -12.68 10.21 -1.15
N PRO A 22 -13.95 10.15 -0.72
CA PRO A 22 -14.74 11.35 -0.43
C PRO A 22 -14.10 12.35 0.58
N ILE A 23 -13.17 11.89 1.41
CA ILE A 23 -12.52 12.68 2.47
C ILE A 23 -11.16 13.25 2.04
N LEU A 24 -10.46 12.60 1.10
CA LEU A 24 -9.11 12.96 0.69
C LEU A 24 -9.07 13.33 -0.79
N THR A 25 -8.37 14.41 -1.11
CA THR A 25 -8.22 14.87 -2.50
C THR A 25 -7.52 13.86 -3.40
N TYR A 26 -6.74 12.94 -2.81
CA TYR A 26 -6.19 11.77 -3.47
C TYR A 26 -5.75 10.71 -2.47
N VAL A 27 -5.49 9.50 -2.97
CA VAL A 27 -4.84 8.41 -2.24
C VAL A 27 -3.85 7.69 -3.16
N PHE A 28 -2.79 7.10 -2.57
CA PHE A 28 -1.89 6.21 -3.31
C PHE A 28 -2.47 4.80 -3.46
N GLY A 29 -3.28 4.38 -2.50
CA GLY A 29 -4.01 3.12 -2.53
C GLY A 29 -5.21 3.16 -1.59
N GLU A 30 -6.00 2.09 -1.64
CA GLU A 30 -7.09 1.85 -0.69
C GLU A 30 -7.28 0.33 -0.55
N ALA A 31 -7.53 -0.11 0.68
CA ALA A 31 -7.75 -1.50 1.00
C ALA A 31 -8.98 -1.72 1.86
N GLN A 32 -9.64 -2.86 1.62
CA GLN A 32 -10.62 -3.37 2.55
C GLN A 32 -9.91 -3.88 3.80
N ILE A 33 -10.16 -3.26 4.94
CA ILE A 33 -9.61 -3.75 6.19
C ILE A 33 -10.20 -5.12 6.50
N ALA A 34 -9.32 -6.10 6.75
CA ALA A 34 -9.69 -7.50 6.92
C ALA A 34 -10.40 -8.14 5.70
N GLY A 35 -10.47 -7.42 4.57
CA GLY A 35 -11.14 -7.86 3.37
C GLY A 35 -10.16 -8.47 2.36
N PRO A 36 -10.66 -9.03 1.25
CA PRO A 36 -9.82 -9.68 0.26
C PRO A 36 -9.16 -8.73 -0.74
N CYS A 37 -9.61 -7.48 -0.86
CA CYS A 37 -9.24 -6.60 -1.97
C CYS A 37 -8.51 -5.33 -1.54
N ALA A 38 -7.55 -4.94 -2.35
CA ALA A 38 -6.84 -3.67 -2.30
C ALA A 38 -6.57 -3.14 -3.72
N VAL A 39 -6.33 -1.83 -3.83
CA VAL A 39 -5.89 -1.17 -5.06
C VAL A 39 -4.77 -0.18 -4.74
N VAL A 40 -3.77 -0.11 -5.61
CA VAL A 40 -2.71 0.90 -5.59
C VAL A 40 -2.69 1.61 -6.94
N SER A 41 -2.52 2.92 -6.93
CA SER A 41 -2.33 3.74 -8.13
C SER A 41 -0.85 4.05 -8.34
N ALA A 42 -0.35 3.77 -9.54
CA ALA A 42 0.97 4.21 -9.99
C ALA A 42 0.99 5.70 -10.36
N PHE A 43 -0.17 6.34 -10.57
CA PHE A 43 -0.29 7.66 -11.19
C PHE A 43 0.53 8.73 -10.47
N ARG A 44 0.44 8.78 -9.13
CA ARG A 44 1.19 9.73 -8.29
C ARG A 44 2.50 9.17 -7.74
N LEU A 45 2.87 7.93 -8.07
CA LEU A 45 4.16 7.34 -7.68
C LEU A 45 5.26 7.66 -8.71
N ARG A 46 4.85 7.93 -9.95
CA ARG A 46 5.69 8.41 -11.05
C ARG A 46 6.26 9.78 -10.73
N GLN A 47 7.57 9.96 -10.93
CA GLN A 47 8.25 11.23 -10.66
C GLN A 47 7.84 12.31 -11.68
N GLU A 48 7.45 11.87 -12.87
CA GLU A 48 6.94 12.68 -13.96
C GLU A 48 5.70 13.47 -13.57
N PHE A 49 4.88 12.94 -12.65
CA PHE A 49 3.76 13.69 -12.07
C PHE A 49 4.23 14.97 -11.35
N TYR A 50 5.44 14.95 -10.81
CA TYR A 50 6.08 16.06 -10.11
C TYR A 50 7.01 16.89 -11.02
N GLY A 51 6.99 16.65 -12.34
CA GLY A 51 7.80 17.37 -13.32
C GLY A 51 9.28 16.99 -13.35
N LEU A 52 9.63 15.84 -12.75
CA LEU A 52 10.97 15.26 -12.80
C LEU A 52 11.10 14.28 -13.96
N ASP A 53 12.34 13.94 -14.31
CA ASP A 53 12.60 12.86 -15.26
C ASP A 53 12.09 11.52 -14.70
N GLY A 54 11.59 10.66 -15.59
CA GLY A 54 11.14 9.33 -15.21
C GLY A 54 12.28 8.48 -14.67
N ASP A 55 12.03 7.78 -13.58
CA ASP A 55 12.93 6.74 -13.08
C ASP A 55 12.10 5.55 -12.58
N GLU A 56 12.24 4.45 -13.33
CA GLU A 56 11.49 3.21 -13.21
C GLU A 56 11.88 2.40 -11.97
N ASP A 57 13.11 2.58 -11.47
CA ASP A 57 13.56 1.89 -10.26
C ASP A 57 12.89 2.50 -9.03
N LEU A 58 12.82 3.83 -8.96
CA LEU A 58 12.09 4.50 -7.89
C LEU A 58 10.58 4.26 -7.97
N LEU A 59 10.00 4.24 -9.18
CA LEU A 59 8.60 3.86 -9.37
C LEU A 59 8.33 2.46 -8.83
N ARG A 60 9.20 1.48 -9.13
CA ARG A 60 9.09 0.10 -8.64
C ARG A 60 9.21 0.04 -7.13
N GLU A 61 10.14 0.79 -6.53
CA GLU A 61 10.32 0.87 -5.09
C GLU A 61 9.05 1.41 -4.40
N ARG A 62 8.53 2.55 -4.87
CA ARG A 62 7.31 3.16 -4.34
C ARG A 62 6.10 2.24 -4.49
N LEU A 63 5.94 1.60 -5.65
CA LEU A 63 4.89 0.62 -5.87
C LEU A 63 4.99 -0.53 -4.87
N LEU A 64 6.17 -1.11 -4.67
CA LEU A 64 6.36 -2.18 -3.70
C LEU A 64 5.93 -1.73 -2.29
N LYS A 65 6.36 -0.54 -1.85
CA LYS A 65 6.03 -0.01 -0.52
C LYS A 65 4.53 0.21 -0.34
N GLU A 66 3.83 0.74 -1.34
CA GLU A 66 2.37 0.92 -1.28
C GLU A 66 1.63 -0.41 -1.36
N CYS A 67 2.10 -1.36 -2.20
CA CYS A 67 1.53 -2.69 -2.29
C CYS A 67 1.59 -3.43 -0.94
N VAL A 68 2.72 -3.36 -0.24
CA VAL A 68 2.88 -3.97 1.09
C VAL A 68 1.96 -3.29 2.11
N HIS A 69 1.84 -1.96 2.05
CA HIS A 69 0.95 -1.18 2.92
C HIS A 69 -0.52 -1.62 2.78
N GLU A 70 -1.03 -1.61 1.55
CA GLU A 70 -2.42 -1.95 1.28
C GLU A 70 -2.73 -3.43 1.55
N LEU A 71 -1.79 -4.33 1.22
CA LEU A 71 -1.92 -5.75 1.61
C LEU A 71 -1.92 -5.90 3.14
N GLY A 72 -1.11 -5.13 3.87
CA GLY A 72 -1.13 -5.13 5.32
C GLY A 72 -2.52 -4.78 5.89
N HIS A 73 -3.21 -3.82 5.29
CA HIS A 73 -4.61 -3.51 5.63
C HIS A 73 -5.58 -4.68 5.40
N THR A 74 -5.40 -5.43 4.30
CA THR A 74 -6.16 -6.68 4.07
C THR A 74 -5.86 -7.80 5.07
N LEU A 75 -4.76 -7.66 5.83
CA LEU A 75 -4.32 -8.54 6.92
C LEU A 75 -4.56 -7.92 8.30
N GLU A 76 -5.55 -7.02 8.41
CA GLU A 76 -5.98 -6.37 9.66
C GLU A 76 -4.95 -5.44 10.32
N LEU A 77 -3.85 -5.12 9.63
CA LEU A 77 -2.94 -4.10 10.10
C LEU A 77 -3.60 -2.72 9.96
N ARG A 78 -3.30 -1.87 10.93
CA ARG A 78 -3.64 -0.44 10.94
C ARG A 78 -2.35 0.34 10.80
N HIS A 79 -2.45 1.65 10.57
CA HIS A 79 -1.28 2.52 10.51
C HIS A 79 -0.37 2.33 11.74
N CYS A 80 0.93 2.29 11.47
CA CYS A 80 1.98 2.14 12.47
C CYS A 80 2.60 3.51 12.78
N GLN A 81 3.02 3.71 14.02
CA GLN A 81 3.73 4.92 14.44
C GLN A 81 5.23 4.88 14.12
N ASP A 82 5.77 3.69 13.84
CA ASP A 82 7.14 3.55 13.35
C ASP A 82 7.20 4.01 11.89
N TYR A 83 7.82 5.18 11.65
CA TYR A 83 7.93 5.79 10.33
C TYR A 83 8.70 4.94 9.32
N ARG A 84 9.50 3.97 9.78
CA ARG A 84 10.22 3.05 8.90
C ARG A 84 9.38 1.85 8.50
N CYS A 85 8.31 1.55 9.22
CA CYS A 85 7.45 0.42 8.90
C CYS A 85 6.69 0.67 7.59
N ALA A 86 6.50 -0.38 6.78
CA ALA A 86 5.66 -0.30 5.58
C ALA A 86 4.22 0.16 5.89
N MET A 87 3.72 -0.05 7.12
CA MET A 87 2.41 0.41 7.59
C MET A 87 2.39 1.86 8.09
N ALA A 88 3.46 2.63 7.98
CA ALA A 88 3.43 4.06 8.29
C ALA A 88 2.52 4.80 7.30
N SER A 89 1.63 5.67 7.80
CA SER A 89 0.75 6.47 6.95
C SER A 89 1.55 7.46 6.11
N SER A 90 1.26 7.53 4.82
CA SER A 90 1.93 8.46 3.90
C SER A 90 0.92 9.37 3.22
N HIS A 91 1.14 10.68 3.32
CA HIS A 91 0.28 11.71 2.71
C HIS A 91 0.96 12.46 1.56
N ALA A 92 2.20 12.09 1.25
CA ALA A 92 3.00 12.61 0.15
C ALA A 92 4.06 11.57 -0.24
N VAL A 93 4.60 11.66 -1.45
CA VAL A 93 5.51 10.64 -2.01
C VAL A 93 6.83 10.58 -1.24
N GLU A 94 7.26 11.71 -0.67
CA GLU A 94 8.47 11.81 0.14
C GLU A 94 8.38 10.96 1.41
N TRP A 95 7.18 10.79 1.98
CA TRP A 95 6.96 9.88 3.10
C TRP A 95 7.06 8.40 2.69
N ILE A 96 6.68 8.08 1.45
CA ILE A 96 6.88 6.75 0.85
C ILE A 96 8.39 6.49 0.68
N ASP A 97 9.14 7.48 0.24
CA ASP A 97 10.58 7.35 0.03
C ASP A 97 11.32 7.11 1.36
N LEU A 98 10.87 7.70 2.47
CA LEU A 98 11.49 7.57 3.79
C LEU A 98 11.27 6.21 4.47
N ARG A 99 10.16 5.52 4.20
CA ARG A 99 9.83 4.26 4.88
C ARG A 99 10.47 3.05 4.18
N GLU A 100 10.58 1.94 4.91
CA GLU A 100 11.02 0.66 4.33
C GLU A 100 9.83 -0.07 3.67
N SER A 101 10.12 -1.01 2.79
CA SER A 101 9.12 -1.94 2.24
C SER A 101 8.77 -3.09 3.19
N THR A 102 9.36 -3.12 4.39
CA THR A 102 9.20 -4.21 5.36
C THR A 102 8.35 -3.82 6.56
N LEU A 103 7.64 -4.81 7.11
CA LEU A 103 6.94 -4.67 8.39
C LEU A 103 7.93 -4.61 9.55
N CYS A 104 7.70 -3.72 10.51
CA CYS A 104 8.36 -3.76 11.82
C CYS A 104 7.95 -5.02 12.60
N GLU A 105 8.70 -5.34 13.65
CA GLU A 105 8.48 -6.55 14.46
C GLU A 105 7.03 -6.66 14.96
N SER A 106 6.47 -5.57 15.51
CA SER A 106 5.11 -5.56 16.03
C SER A 106 4.05 -5.85 14.94
N CYS A 107 4.22 -5.31 13.74
CA CYS A 107 3.28 -5.57 12.63
C CYS A 107 3.42 -7.00 12.12
N ARG A 108 4.65 -7.52 12.04
CA ARG A 108 4.92 -8.91 11.64
C ARG A 108 4.26 -9.91 12.59
N SER A 109 4.46 -9.75 13.90
CA SER A 109 3.87 -10.66 14.89
C SER A 109 2.34 -10.69 14.82
N ARG A 110 1.68 -9.56 14.48
CA ARG A 110 0.22 -9.50 14.31
C ARG A 110 -0.27 -10.29 13.10
N VAL A 111 0.46 -10.24 11.98
CA VAL A 111 0.12 -11.03 10.79
C VAL A 111 0.28 -12.53 11.07
N GLU A 112 1.36 -12.91 11.75
CA GLU A 112 1.63 -14.30 12.11
C GLU A 112 0.57 -14.85 13.08
N ALA A 113 0.19 -14.07 14.10
CA ALA A 113 -0.86 -14.46 15.04
C ALA A 113 -2.25 -14.60 14.40
N GLY A 114 -2.57 -13.80 13.38
CA GLY A 114 -3.83 -13.87 12.63
C GLY A 114 -3.89 -14.97 11.56
N SER A 115 -2.77 -15.65 11.29
CA SER A 115 -2.68 -16.74 10.31
C SER A 115 -2.86 -18.14 10.93
N SER A 116 -3.21 -18.19 12.22
CA SER A 116 -3.38 -19.41 13.04
C SER A 116 -4.83 -19.87 13.15
#